data_AF-A0A0K0EPE3-F1
#
_entry.id   AF-A0A0K0EPE3-F1
#
_cell.length_a   1.000
_cell.length_b   1.000
_cell.length_c   1.000
_cell.angle_alpha   90.00
_cell.angle_beta   90.00
_cell.angle_gamma   90.00
#
_symmetry.space_group_name_H-M   'P 1'
#
loop_
_entity.id
_entity.type
_entity.pdbx_description
1 polymer ?
#
loop_
_entity_poly.entity_id
_entity_poly.type
_entity_poly.pdbx_seq_one_letter_code
_entity_poly.pdbx_strand_id
1 'polypeptide(L)'
;MCFGINKSPPCHIYINPFGTKFNNKVLAVIGKRNKKLQLKIVDYLYNGKMDKYGILPLNSYLRRKIDQSLMMDICYCLHIYTKYKPYTFLVLTPKQKNKKVPKVRGRSQSISDASSPLKIRLNSQSLKYKSPIGLKK
;
A
#
# COMPACT_ATOMS: atom_id res chain seq x y z
N MET A 1 33.28 -27.38 -6.32
CA MET A 1 33.39 -26.67 -5.03
C MET A 1 32.73 -25.30 -5.14
N CYS A 2 31.51 -25.13 -4.61
CA CYS A 2 30.98 -23.85 -4.14
C CYS A 2 30.34 -24.14 -2.79
N PHE A 3 31.03 -23.73 -1.74
CA PHE A 3 30.65 -23.93 -0.34
C PHE A 3 29.49 -23.02 0.03
N GLY A 4 28.48 -23.58 0.71
CA GLY A 4 27.36 -22.83 1.26
C GLY A 4 27.81 -21.83 2.32
N ILE A 5 27.43 -20.56 2.17
CA ILE A 5 27.68 -19.50 3.18
C ILE A 5 26.38 -18.75 3.58
N ASN A 6 25.25 -18.95 2.90
CA ASN A 6 23.99 -18.29 3.28
C ASN A 6 22.90 -19.29 3.69
N LYS A 7 22.86 -19.65 4.99
CA LYS A 7 21.75 -20.45 5.56
C LYS A 7 20.42 -19.69 5.64
N SER A 8 20.43 -18.36 5.48
CA SER A 8 19.23 -17.53 5.52
C SER A 8 18.84 -17.04 4.12
N PRO A 9 17.58 -17.22 3.69
CA PRO A 9 17.12 -16.70 2.41
C PRO A 9 17.21 -15.17 2.38
N PRO A 10 17.41 -14.56 1.20
CA PRO A 10 17.42 -13.11 1.06
C PRO A 10 16.09 -12.51 1.53
N CYS A 11 16.17 -11.40 2.27
CA CYS A 11 14.99 -10.68 2.72
C CYS A 11 14.53 -9.69 1.64
N HIS A 12 13.23 -9.58 1.41
CA HIS A 12 12.67 -8.66 0.42
C HIS A 12 11.70 -7.68 1.08
N ILE A 13 11.95 -6.40 0.89
CA ILE A 13 11.05 -5.32 1.30
C ILE A 13 10.29 -4.85 0.08
N TYR A 14 9.01 -5.19 0.02
CA TYR A 14 8.14 -4.80 -1.08
C TYR A 14 7.54 -3.42 -0.81
N ILE A 15 7.64 -2.54 -1.80
CA ILE A 15 7.01 -1.23 -1.74
C ILE A 15 6.32 -0.88 -3.05
N ASN A 16 5.17 -0.23 -2.95
CA ASN A 16 4.49 0.31 -4.12
C ASN A 16 5.18 1.61 -4.55
N PRO A 17 5.77 1.69 -5.76
CA PRO A 17 6.46 2.89 -6.24
C PRO A 17 5.52 4.09 -6.42
N PHE A 18 4.21 3.89 -6.51
CA PHE A 18 3.23 4.98 -6.61
C PHE A 18 2.60 5.34 -5.26
N GLY A 19 3.04 4.71 -4.17
CA GLY A 19 2.52 4.96 -2.83
C GLY A 19 3.15 6.19 -2.17
N THR A 20 2.38 6.86 -1.30
CA THR A 20 2.86 7.99 -0.48
C THR A 20 4.09 7.63 0.36
N LYS A 21 4.15 6.40 0.88
CA LYS A 21 5.32 5.89 1.61
C LYS A 21 6.58 5.85 0.73
N PHE A 22 6.45 5.49 -0.54
CA PHE A 22 7.62 5.45 -1.42
C PHE A 22 8.11 6.89 -1.69
N ASN A 23 7.22 7.78 -2.14
CA ASN A 23 7.57 9.15 -2.50
C ASN A 23 8.14 9.95 -1.31
N ASN A 24 7.47 9.91 -0.15
CA ASN A 24 7.80 10.80 0.96
C ASN A 24 8.93 10.26 1.85
N LYS A 25 9.10 8.93 1.89
CA LYS A 25 10.08 8.29 2.79
C LYS A 25 11.24 7.69 2.00
N VAL A 26 10.97 6.67 1.19
CA VAL A 26 12.04 5.89 0.54
C VAL A 26 12.78 6.71 -0.51
N LEU A 27 12.06 7.36 -1.42
CA LEU A 27 12.66 8.17 -2.47
C LEU A 27 13.39 9.39 -1.91
N ALA A 28 12.89 9.99 -0.83
CA ALA A 28 13.55 11.07 -0.12
C ALA A 28 14.89 10.63 0.52
N VAL A 29 14.92 9.47 1.18
CA VAL A 29 16.15 8.89 1.74
C VAL A 29 17.17 8.58 0.65
N ILE A 30 16.72 7.95 -0.45
CA ILE A 30 17.57 7.66 -1.61
C ILE A 30 18.12 8.97 -2.20
N GLY A 31 17.29 10.00 -2.34
CA GLY A 31 17.70 11.30 -2.87
C GLY A 31 18.77 12.00 -2.03
N LYS A 32 18.64 11.95 -0.70
CA LYS A 32 19.62 12.54 0.23
C LYS A 32 21.01 11.91 0.09
N ARG A 33 21.09 10.58 -0.10
CA ARG A 33 22.38 9.88 -0.23
C ARG A 33 22.89 9.81 -1.67
N ASN A 34 22.00 9.64 -2.64
CA ASN A 34 22.35 9.39 -4.04
C ASN A 34 21.30 9.99 -4.99
N LYS A 35 21.46 11.29 -5.27
CA LYS A 35 20.59 12.05 -6.18
C LYS A 35 20.52 11.43 -7.59
N LYS A 36 21.63 10.88 -8.11
CA LYS A 36 21.65 10.20 -9.42
C LYS A 36 20.75 8.96 -9.44
N LEU A 37 20.80 8.15 -8.38
CA LEU A 37 19.93 6.99 -8.22
C LEU A 37 18.45 7.39 -8.14
N GLN A 38 18.14 8.43 -7.37
CA GLN A 38 16.78 8.98 -7.25
C GLN A 38 16.22 9.40 -8.61
N LEU A 39 16.97 10.22 -9.36
CA LEU A 39 16.55 10.70 -10.68
C LEU A 39 16.32 9.54 -11.65
N LYS A 40 17.19 8.53 -11.64
CA LYS A 40 17.01 7.36 -12.50
C LYS A 40 15.77 6.54 -12.14
N ILE A 41 15.44 6.42 -10.85
CA ILE A 41 14.20 5.75 -10.44
C ILE A 41 13.00 6.54 -10.96
N VAL A 42 12.97 7.86 -10.74
CA VAL A 42 11.91 8.76 -11.23
C VAL A 42 11.78 8.62 -12.75
N ASP A 43 12.88 8.73 -13.49
CA ASP A 43 12.91 8.59 -14.95
C ASP A 43 12.28 7.26 -15.42
N TYR A 44 12.66 6.14 -14.79
CA TYR A 44 12.05 4.84 -15.09
C TYR A 44 10.55 4.78 -14.78
N LEU A 45 10.12 5.39 -13.68
CA LEU A 45 8.71 5.37 -13.24
C LEU A 45 7.82 6.25 -14.13
N TYR A 46 8.30 7.42 -14.57
CA TYR A 46 7.51 8.40 -15.33
C TYR A 46 7.61 8.22 -16.84
N ASN A 47 8.72 7.72 -17.39
CA ASN A 47 8.86 7.49 -18.84
C ASN A 47 8.14 6.22 -19.34
N GLY A 48 7.12 5.75 -18.63
CA GLY A 48 6.14 4.78 -19.15
C GLY A 48 6.61 3.33 -19.28
N LYS A 49 7.82 2.96 -18.83
CA LYS A 49 8.33 1.57 -18.90
C LYS A 49 7.81 0.68 -17.76
N MET A 50 6.59 0.89 -17.29
CA MET A 50 6.04 0.23 -16.09
C MET A 50 4.96 -0.81 -16.45
N ASP A 51 5.20 -1.58 -17.51
CA ASP A 51 4.48 -2.82 -17.72
C ASP A 51 4.94 -3.89 -16.70
N LYS A 52 4.23 -5.02 -16.64
CA LYS A 52 4.50 -6.11 -15.67
C LYS A 52 5.97 -6.57 -15.67
N TYR A 53 6.66 -6.40 -16.80
CA TYR A 53 8.06 -6.77 -16.99
C TYR A 53 9.03 -5.60 -16.87
N GLY A 54 8.63 -4.37 -17.19
CA GLY A 54 9.49 -3.20 -17.19
C GLY A 54 9.98 -2.75 -15.81
N ILE A 55 9.32 -3.21 -14.74
CA ILE A 55 9.83 -3.02 -13.37
C ILE A 55 11.00 -3.96 -13.01
N LEU A 56 11.17 -5.09 -13.71
CA LEU A 56 12.25 -6.05 -13.42
C LEU A 56 13.66 -5.48 -13.67
N PRO A 57 13.92 -4.77 -14.79
CA PRO A 57 15.18 -4.04 -14.98
C PRO A 57 15.46 -3.04 -13.85
N LEU A 58 14.44 -2.30 -13.41
CA LEU A 58 14.58 -1.33 -12.33
C LEU A 58 14.93 -2.03 -11.00
N ASN A 59 14.22 -3.09 -10.63
CA ASN A 59 14.51 -3.86 -9.42
C ASN A 59 15.92 -4.48 -9.45
N SER A 60 16.34 -5.00 -10.61
CA SER A 60 17.71 -5.53 -10.81
C SER A 60 18.77 -4.43 -10.70
N TYR A 61 18.46 -3.21 -11.14
CA TYR A 61 19.33 -2.06 -10.98
C TYR A 61 19.44 -1.63 -9.51
N LEU A 62 18.30 -1.52 -8.80
CA LEU A 62 18.25 -1.18 -7.38
C LEU A 62 19.04 -2.16 -6.53
N ARG A 63 18.88 -3.48 -6.77
CA ARG A 63 19.61 -4.53 -6.06
C ARG A 63 21.13 -4.39 -6.13
N ARG A 64 21.66 -3.82 -7.23
CA ARG A 64 23.10 -3.61 -7.44
C ARG A 64 23.60 -2.26 -6.93
N LYS A 65 22.71 -1.30 -6.70
CA LYS A 65 23.07 0.09 -6.39
C LYS A 65 22.71 0.55 -4.99
N ILE A 66 21.75 -0.11 -4.33
CA ILE A 66 21.44 0.12 -2.93
C ILE A 66 22.41 -0.72 -2.10
N ASP A 67 23.35 -0.04 -1.44
CA ASP A 67 24.22 -0.69 -0.45
C ASP A 67 23.45 -0.98 0.87
N GLN A 68 24.10 -1.76 1.74
CA GLN A 68 23.51 -2.15 3.02
C GLN A 68 23.24 -0.96 3.96
N SER A 69 24.06 0.10 3.91
CA SER A 69 23.89 1.29 4.74
C SER A 69 22.64 2.07 4.32
N LEU A 70 22.47 2.32 3.02
CA LEU A 70 21.28 2.93 2.45
C LEU A 70 20.04 2.08 2.72
N MET A 71 20.16 0.75 2.67
CA MET A 71 19.04 -0.12 2.98
C MET A 71 18.62 -0.04 4.46
N MET A 72 19.58 0.05 5.37
CA MET A 72 19.32 0.25 6.80
C MET A 72 18.59 1.58 7.04
N ASP A 73 19.02 2.67 6.39
CA ASP A 73 18.33 3.97 6.46
C ASP A 73 16.89 3.90 5.95
N ILE A 74 16.66 3.19 4.84
CA ILE A 74 15.31 2.96 4.29
C ILE A 74 14.45 2.19 5.30
N CYS A 75 14.99 1.14 5.93
CA CYS A 75 14.28 0.35 6.94
C CYS A 75 13.95 1.18 8.19
N TYR A 76 14.88 2.02 8.62
CA TYR A 76 14.67 2.94 9.75
C TYR A 76 13.55 3.94 9.44
N CYS A 77 13.59 4.58 8.27
CA CYS A 77 12.57 5.54 7.83
C CYS A 77 11.16 4.91 7.69
N LEU A 78 11.10 3.63 7.33
CA LEU A 78 9.88 2.85 7.23
C LEU A 78 9.40 2.26 8.58
N HIS A 79 10.14 2.45 9.68
CA HIS A 79 9.91 1.84 11.00
C HIS A 79 9.82 0.31 10.95
N ILE A 80 10.69 -0.31 10.14
CA ILE A 80 10.80 -1.77 9.99
C ILE A 80 12.23 -2.25 10.20
N TYR A 81 13.04 -1.49 10.93
CA TYR A 81 14.45 -1.81 11.20
C TYR A 81 14.63 -3.18 11.87
N THR A 82 13.66 -3.62 12.67
CA THR A 82 13.63 -4.97 13.27
C THR A 82 13.53 -6.10 12.25
N LYS A 83 13.09 -5.80 11.02
CA LYS A 83 13.00 -6.75 9.91
C LYS A 83 14.24 -6.75 9.02
N TYR A 84 15.16 -5.81 9.23
CA TYR A 84 16.38 -5.72 8.44
C TYR A 84 17.29 -6.91 8.75
N LYS A 85 17.77 -7.57 7.70
CA LYS A 85 18.72 -8.68 7.77
C LYS A 85 19.90 -8.44 6.82
N PRO A 86 21.05 -9.10 7.02
CA PRO A 86 22.02 -9.26 5.95
C PRO A 86 21.33 -9.78 4.69
N TYR A 87 21.65 -9.19 3.53
CA TYR A 87 21.00 -9.50 2.23
C TYR A 87 19.51 -9.14 2.13
N THR A 88 19.13 -7.96 2.66
CA THR A 88 17.81 -7.36 2.42
C THR A 88 17.80 -6.55 1.11
N PHE A 89 16.80 -6.79 0.25
CA PHE A 89 16.64 -6.10 -1.04
C PHE A 89 15.31 -5.34 -1.12
N LEU A 90 15.36 -4.16 -1.73
CA LEU A 90 14.18 -3.33 -1.97
C LEU A 90 13.58 -3.77 -3.29
N VAL A 91 12.29 -4.12 -3.27
CA VAL A 91 11.57 -4.55 -4.46
C VAL A 91 10.40 -3.62 -4.68
N LEU A 92 10.44 -2.89 -5.79
CA LEU A 92 9.31 -2.10 -6.27
C LEU A 92 8.31 -3.05 -6.90
N THR A 93 7.05 -2.97 -6.47
CA THR A 93 5.97 -3.73 -7.07
C THR A 93 4.70 -2.87 -7.11
N PRO A 94 4.12 -2.63 -8.29
CA PRO A 94 2.90 -1.83 -8.40
C PRO A 94 1.68 -2.60 -7.91
N LYS A 95 1.82 -3.88 -7.50
CA LYS A 95 0.71 -4.75 -7.11
C LYS A 95 -0.15 -4.07 -6.07
N GLN A 96 -1.30 -3.62 -6.56
CA GLN A 96 -2.32 -2.95 -5.81
C GLN A 96 -2.87 -3.93 -4.78
N LYS A 97 -3.16 -3.40 -3.60
CA LYS A 97 -3.92 -4.13 -2.59
C LYS A 97 -5.26 -4.49 -3.23
N ASN A 98 -5.44 -5.76 -3.60
CA ASN A 98 -6.75 -6.38 -3.48
C ASN A 98 -7.08 -6.37 -1.98
N LYS A 99 -7.49 -5.22 -1.46
CA LYS A 99 -8.34 -5.19 -0.28
C LYS A 99 -9.61 -5.90 -0.74
N LYS A 100 -9.64 -7.23 -0.58
CA LYS A 100 -10.91 -7.91 -0.40
C LYS A 100 -11.55 -7.18 0.78
N VAL A 101 -12.53 -6.34 0.46
CA VAL A 101 -13.46 -5.82 1.46
C VAL A 101 -13.87 -7.04 2.29
N PRO A 102 -13.72 -7.04 3.62
CA PRO A 102 -14.34 -8.11 4.38
C PRO A 102 -15.81 -8.08 3.97
N LYS A 103 -16.31 -9.17 3.37
CA LYS A 103 -17.75 -9.41 3.36
C LYS A 103 -18.11 -9.44 4.83
N VAL A 104 -18.61 -8.31 5.33
CA VAL A 104 -19.30 -8.27 6.60
C VAL A 104 -20.49 -9.19 6.36
N ARG A 105 -20.36 -10.44 6.78
CA ARG A 105 -21.50 -11.32 6.96
C ARG A 105 -22.27 -10.63 8.07
N GLY A 106 -23.32 -9.90 7.68
CA GLY A 106 -24.31 -9.41 8.63
C GLY A 106 -24.70 -10.60 9.49
N ARG A 107 -24.29 -10.55 10.75
CA ARG A 107 -24.78 -11.45 11.79
C ARG A 107 -26.27 -11.18 11.83
N SER A 108 -27.09 -12.10 11.32
CA SER A 108 -28.51 -12.14 11.68
C SER A 108 -28.58 -12.56 13.16
N GLN A 109 -28.31 -11.60 14.04
CA GLN A 109 -28.85 -11.51 15.39
C GLN A 109 -30.07 -10.60 15.21
N SER A 110 -31.28 -10.90 15.63
CA SER A 110 -31.73 -11.41 16.92
C SER A 110 -33.21 -11.80 16.75
N ILE A 111 -33.71 -12.87 17.39
CA ILE A 111 -34.58 -12.82 18.59
C ILE A 111 -35.82 -11.94 18.37
N SER A 112 -37.07 -12.33 18.61
CA SER A 112 -37.83 -13.56 18.80
C SER A 112 -39.31 -13.08 18.89
N ASP A 113 -40.24 -14.02 18.79
CA ASP A 113 -41.62 -13.94 19.32
C ASP A 113 -42.62 -12.93 18.73
N ALA A 114 -43.44 -13.49 17.84
CA ALA A 114 -44.89 -13.56 17.95
C ALA A 114 -45.61 -12.51 18.81
N SER A 115 -46.50 -11.75 18.18
CA SER A 115 -47.95 -11.83 18.45
C SER A 115 -48.66 -10.68 17.74
N SER A 116 -49.80 -10.97 17.11
CA SER A 116 -50.80 -9.97 16.70
C SER A 116 -50.43 -9.02 15.55
N PRO A 117 -51.28 -8.85 14.53
CA PRO A 117 -51.09 -7.81 13.52
C PRO A 117 -51.77 -6.53 14.01
N LEU A 118 -51.02 -5.53 14.50
CA LEU A 118 -51.43 -4.11 14.55
C LEU A 118 -50.31 -3.24 15.13
N LYS A 119 -49.87 -2.26 14.31
CA LYS A 119 -49.19 -1.01 14.71
C LYS A 119 -47.85 -1.12 15.45
N ILE A 120 -46.78 -1.18 14.67
CA ILE A 120 -45.59 -0.35 14.94
C ILE A 120 -45.48 0.64 13.79
N ARG A 121 -45.87 1.88 14.06
CA ARG A 121 -45.70 3.04 13.19
C ARG A 121 -44.66 3.91 13.88
N LEU A 122 -43.38 3.77 13.53
CA LEU A 122 -42.33 4.70 13.94
C LEU A 122 -41.36 4.95 12.78
N ASN A 123 -41.55 6.15 12.22
CA ASN A 123 -40.59 7.06 11.59
C ASN A 123 -39.80 6.57 10.36
N SER A 124 -40.27 6.88 9.15
CA SER A 124 -39.97 8.11 8.38
C SER A 124 -38.47 8.19 8.02
N GLN A 125 -38.06 8.04 6.77
CA GLN A 125 -38.15 9.09 5.78
C GLN A 125 -38.33 8.52 4.37
N SER A 126 -39.50 8.80 3.79
CA SER A 126 -39.60 9.07 2.36
C SER A 126 -39.01 10.47 2.15
N LEU A 127 -37.96 10.59 1.36
CA LEU A 127 -37.76 11.80 0.57
C LEU A 127 -37.75 11.39 -0.89
N LYS A 128 -38.96 11.19 -1.42
CA LYS A 128 -39.28 11.56 -2.79
C LYS A 128 -38.92 13.03 -2.99
N TYR A 129 -38.33 13.34 -4.13
CA TYR A 129 -38.38 14.61 -4.84
C TYR A 129 -39.36 15.66 -4.29
N LYS A 130 -38.85 16.86 -3.98
CA LYS A 130 -39.29 18.19 -4.50
C LYS A 130 -38.73 19.34 -3.65
N SER A 131 -37.97 20.24 -4.30
CA SER A 131 -37.83 21.66 -3.92
C SER A 131 -39.19 22.37 -4.06
N PRO A 132 -39.34 23.70 -3.79
CA PRO A 132 -38.62 24.65 -2.92
C PRO A 132 -39.64 25.38 -1.98
N ILE A 133 -39.27 26.58 -1.48
CA ILE A 133 -40.15 27.64 -0.91
C ILE A 133 -40.39 27.47 0.59
N GLY A 134 -40.15 28.43 1.48
CA GLY A 134 -39.95 29.86 1.35
C GLY A 134 -40.48 30.45 2.66
N LEU A 135 -39.61 31.01 3.48
CA LEU A 135 -39.98 31.77 4.68
C LEU A 135 -40.42 33.17 4.23
N LYS A 136 -41.68 33.52 4.47
CA LYS A 136 -42.13 34.90 4.55
C LYS A 136 -43.18 35.00 5.65
N LYS A 137 -42.90 35.93 6.57
CA LYS A 137 -43.79 36.79 7.37
C LYS A 137 -45.13 36.22 7.82
#